data_AF-A0A2J0LKN6-F1
#
_entry.id   AF-A0A2J0LKN6-F1
#
_cell.length_a   1.000
_cell.length_b   1.000
_cell.length_c   1.000
_cell.angle_alpha   90.00
_cell.angle_beta   90.00
_cell.angle_gamma   90.00
#
_symmetry.space_group_name_H-M   'P 1'
#
loop_
_entity.id
_entity.type
_entity.pdbx_description
1 polymer ?
#
loop_
_entity_poly.entity_id
_entity_poly.type
_entity_poly.pdbx_seq_one_letter_code
_entity_poly.pdbx_strand_id
1 'polypeptide(L)'
;MKKFKYIYGPVSSWRLGSSLGVDPLSHKDKICTYDCSYCQIGETLLFSSKRKIFAPTRVILKEISTMPRNLKIDYITFSGNGEPTLAKNLGVMIKRIKK
;
A
#
# COMPACT_ATOMS: atom_id res chain seq x y z
N MET A 1 -11.57 -9.41 -11.58
CA MET A 1 -10.64 -10.27 -10.81
C MET A 1 -9.50 -9.41 -10.29
N LYS A 2 -9.36 -9.24 -8.96
CA LYS A 2 -8.21 -8.51 -8.40
C LYS A 2 -6.97 -9.38 -8.59
N LYS A 3 -6.11 -9.03 -9.56
CA LYS A 3 -4.89 -9.76 -9.91
C LYS A 3 -3.79 -9.66 -8.83
N PHE A 4 -3.94 -8.73 -7.89
CA PHE A 4 -2.95 -8.39 -6.87
C PHE A 4 -3.62 -8.17 -5.51
N LYS A 5 -2.93 -8.55 -4.44
CA LYS A 5 -3.41 -8.44 -3.05
C LYS A 5 -2.79 -7.26 -2.30
N TYR A 6 -1.52 -6.96 -2.54
CA TYR A 6 -0.73 -5.96 -1.84
C TYR A 6 -0.38 -4.74 -2.68
N ILE A 7 -0.51 -4.82 -4.00
CA ILE A 7 -0.28 -3.71 -4.91
C ILE A 7 -1.50 -3.40 -5.77
N TYR A 8 -1.55 -2.18 -6.28
CA TYR A 8 -2.57 -1.74 -7.24
C TYR A 8 -2.02 -0.71 -8.22
N GLY A 9 -2.68 -0.58 -9.37
CA GLY A 9 -2.20 0.27 -10.47
C GLY A 9 -1.24 -0.48 -11.41
N PRO A 10 -0.27 0.22 -12.04
CA PRO A 10 0.03 1.64 -11.85
C PRO A 10 -1.11 2.57 -12.28
N VAL A 11 -1.28 3.65 -11.53
CA VAL A 11 -2.30 4.68 -11.77
C VAL A 11 -1.63 5.88 -12.43
N SER A 12 -2.25 6.40 -13.49
CA SER A 12 -1.81 7.66 -14.11
C SER A 12 -2.14 8.82 -13.19
N SER A 13 -1.11 9.54 -12.76
CA SER A 13 -1.19 10.73 -11.90
C SER A 13 -0.69 11.93 -12.68
N TRP A 14 -1.50 12.99 -12.71
CA TRP A 14 -1.10 14.27 -13.30
C TRP A 14 0.12 14.90 -12.61
N ARG A 15 0.34 14.62 -11.31
CA ARG A 15 1.48 15.14 -10.53
C ARG A 15 2.69 14.24 -10.54
N LEU A 16 2.47 12.92 -10.59
CA LEU A 16 3.53 11.92 -10.37
C LEU A 16 3.82 11.06 -11.62
N GLY A 17 3.10 11.24 -12.74
CA GLY A 17 3.20 10.32 -13.86
C GLY A 17 2.63 8.95 -13.50
N SER A 18 3.33 7.87 -13.84
CA SER A 18 2.89 6.49 -13.56
C SER A 18 3.25 6.08 -12.13
N SER A 19 2.26 5.93 -11.24
CA SER A 19 2.49 5.56 -9.83
C SER A 19 1.94 4.16 -9.50
N LEU A 20 2.80 3.28 -9.00
CA LEU A 20 2.37 2.01 -8.41
C LEU A 20 1.96 2.21 -6.94
N GLY A 21 0.75 1.78 -6.59
CA GLY A 21 0.27 1.78 -5.21
C GLY A 21 0.67 0.51 -4.47
N VAL A 22 1.11 0.64 -3.22
CA VAL A 22 1.43 -0.47 -2.31
C VAL A 22 0.60 -0.31 -1.05
N ASP A 23 -0.17 -1.35 -0.70
CA ASP A 23 -0.95 -1.45 0.53
C ASP A 23 -0.20 -2.25 1.60
N PRO A 24 0.43 -1.60 2.59
CA PRO A 24 1.18 -2.30 3.61
C PRO A 24 0.29 -2.95 4.69
N LEU A 25 -1.01 -2.64 4.71
CA LEU A 25 -1.98 -3.22 5.62
C LEU A 25 -2.63 -4.45 4.98
N SER A 26 -3.03 -4.34 3.71
CA SER A 26 -3.63 -5.40 2.88
C SER A 26 -4.65 -6.24 3.63
N HIS A 27 -5.47 -5.56 4.43
CA HIS A 27 -6.49 -6.15 5.27
C HIS A 27 -7.86 -6.03 4.57
N LYS A 28 -8.80 -6.91 4.92
CA LYS A 28 -10.16 -6.89 4.35
C LYS A 28 -10.92 -5.62 4.76
N ASP A 29 -10.78 -5.24 6.03
CA ASP A 29 -11.40 -4.06 6.62
C ASP A 29 -10.38 -2.93 6.72
N LYS A 30 -10.84 -1.68 6.58
CA LYS A 30 -10.01 -0.47 6.76
C LYS A 30 -9.46 -0.40 8.18
N ILE A 31 -8.14 -0.28 8.30
CA ILE A 31 -7.45 -0.12 9.59
C ILE A 31 -6.85 1.28 9.66
N CYS A 32 -7.39 2.13 10.53
CA CYS A 32 -6.96 3.53 10.64
C CYS A 32 -7.00 3.99 12.09
N THR A 33 -6.29 5.07 12.41
CA THR A 33 -6.40 5.76 13.71
C THR A 33 -7.60 6.71 13.77
N TYR A 34 -8.12 7.11 12.61
CA TYR A 34 -9.20 8.08 12.46
C TYR A 34 -10.29 7.56 11.53
N ASP A 35 -11.50 8.07 11.74
CA ASP A 35 -12.64 7.84 10.85
C ASP A 35 -13.11 9.12 10.17
N CYS A 36 -12.31 9.59 9.21
CA CYS A 36 -12.61 10.82 8.49
C CYS A 36 -13.90 10.67 7.66
N SER A 37 -14.86 11.56 7.86
CA SER A 37 -16.15 11.58 7.14
C SER A 37 -16.01 11.72 5.61
N TYR A 38 -14.86 12.22 5.15
CA TYR A 38 -14.52 12.41 3.74
C TYR A 38 -13.60 11.31 3.17
N CYS A 39 -13.39 10.20 3.89
CA CYS A 39 -12.48 9.15 3.42
C CYS A 39 -13.10 8.38 2.25
N GLN A 40 -12.46 8.41 1.08
CA GLN A 40 -12.92 7.68 -0.12
C GLN A 40 -13.01 6.15 0.08
N ILE A 41 -12.27 5.61 1.05
CA ILE A 41 -12.28 4.17 1.37
C ILE A 41 -13.56 3.78 2.14
N GLY A 42 -14.22 4.74 2.79
CA GLY A 42 -15.36 4.52 3.67
C GLY A 42 -14.99 4.55 5.15
N GLU A 43 -15.91 4.05 5.97
CA GLU A 43 -15.80 4.03 7.43
C GLU A 43 -14.70 3.10 7.93
N THR A 44 -14.18 3.42 9.11
CA THR A 44 -13.12 2.68 9.78
C THR A 44 -13.73 1.64 10.69
N LEU A 45 -13.64 0.37 10.29
CA LEU A 45 -14.17 -0.74 11.09
C LEU A 45 -13.18 -1.20 12.16
N LEU A 46 -11.88 -0.94 11.95
CA LEU A 46 -10.81 -1.36 12.86
C LEU A 46 -9.93 -0.18 13.27
N PHE A 47 -10.26 0.41 14.41
CA PHE A 47 -9.46 1.48 15.01
C PHE A 47 -8.22 0.93 15.69
N SER A 48 -7.04 1.40 15.28
CA SER A 48 -5.79 1.02 15.94
C SER A 48 -4.72 2.09 15.79
N SER A 49 -4.07 2.43 16.89
CA SER A 49 -2.82 3.21 16.92
C SER A 49 -1.58 2.34 17.12
N LYS A 50 -1.75 1.03 17.32
CA LYS A 50 -0.64 0.10 17.55
C LYS A 50 -0.01 -0.31 16.22
N ARG A 51 1.27 0.01 16.06
CA ARG A 51 2.05 -0.41 14.88
C ARG A 51 2.33 -1.92 14.93
N LYS A 52 1.96 -2.65 13.88
CA LYS A 52 2.12 -4.10 13.75
C LYS A 52 2.60 -4.47 12.34
N ILE A 53 3.02 -5.70 12.15
CA ILE A 53 3.28 -6.24 10.81
C ILE A 53 1.97 -6.86 10.33
N PHE A 54 1.28 -6.18 9.42
CA PHE A 54 0.03 -6.66 8.81
C PHE A 54 0.33 -7.52 7.59
N ALA A 55 1.13 -7.00 6.65
CA ALA A 55 1.68 -7.73 5.54
C ALA A 55 3.20 -7.92 5.70
N PRO A 56 3.73 -9.16 5.66
CA PRO A 56 5.17 -9.39 5.67
C PRO A 56 5.86 -8.71 4.49
N THR A 57 7.01 -8.05 4.71
CA THR A 57 7.74 -7.36 3.63
C THR A 57 8.04 -8.27 2.44
N ARG A 58 8.35 -9.55 2.68
CA ARG A 58 8.67 -10.52 1.61
C ARG A 58 7.52 -10.72 0.62
N VAL A 59 6.26 -10.70 1.06
CA VAL A 59 5.13 -10.98 0.17
C VAL A 59 4.84 -9.79 -0.73
N ILE A 60 5.03 -8.57 -0.20
CA ILE A 60 4.91 -7.33 -0.96
C ILE A 60 6.00 -7.26 -2.04
N LEU A 61 7.26 -7.48 -1.66
CA LEU A 61 8.37 -7.49 -2.61
C LEU A 61 8.18 -8.56 -3.70
N LYS A 62 7.70 -9.74 -3.32
CA LYS A 62 7.39 -10.80 -4.28
C LYS A 62 6.33 -10.34 -5.26
N GLU A 63 5.24 -9.73 -4.81
CA GLU A 63 4.18 -9.26 -5.70
C GLU A 63 4.66 -8.14 -6.63
N ILE A 64 5.41 -7.16 -6.11
CA ILE A 64 6.05 -6.10 -6.94
C ILE A 64 6.92 -6.73 -8.02
N SER A 65 7.70 -7.78 -7.69
CA SER A 65 8.58 -8.44 -8.67
C SER A 65 7.85 -9.18 -9.79
N THR A 66 6.53 -9.41 -9.66
CA THR A 66 5.71 -10.01 -10.73
C THR A 66 5.29 -9.00 -11.80
N MET A 67 5.53 -7.70 -11.57
CA MET A 67 5.21 -6.66 -12.55
C MET A 67 6.12 -6.78 -13.79
N PRO A 68 5.60 -6.49 -15.00
CA PRO A 68 6.40 -6.51 -16.21
C PRO A 68 7.60 -5.56 -16.12
N ARG A 69 8.78 -6.03 -16.51
CA ARG A 69 10.03 -5.23 -16.43
C ARG A 69 10.01 -3.99 -17.34
N ASN A 70 9.24 -4.03 -18.42
CA ASN A 70 9.08 -2.92 -19.36
C ASN A 70 7.99 -1.93 -18.94
N LEU A 71 7.31 -2.16 -17.81
CA LEU A 71 6.30 -1.25 -17.31
C LEU A 71 6.96 -0.03 -16.67
N LYS A 72 6.70 1.15 -17.23
CA LYS A 72 7.18 2.40 -16.67
C LYS A 72 6.45 2.70 -15.35
N ILE A 73 7.21 2.78 -14.26
CA ILE A 73 6.74 3.19 -12.94
C ILE A 73 7.65 4.33 -12.49
N ASP A 74 7.10 5.54 -12.46
CA ASP A 74 7.81 6.74 -12.04
C ASP A 74 7.87 6.83 -10.51
N TYR A 75 6.81 6.39 -9.81
CA TYR A 75 6.71 6.45 -8.35
C TYR A 75 6.13 5.17 -7.76
N ILE A 76 6.55 4.86 -6.53
CA ILE A 76 5.92 3.84 -5.68
C ILE A 76 5.34 4.55 -4.46
N THR A 77 4.02 4.47 -4.32
CA THR A 77 3.25 5.16 -3.28
C THR A 77 2.72 4.17 -2.26
N PHE A 78 3.09 4.33 -0.99
CA PHE A 78 2.49 3.57 0.11
C PHE A 78 1.17 4.22 0.53
N SER A 79 0.07 3.52 0.29
CA SER A 79 -1.30 3.94 0.60
C SER A 79 -2.15 2.67 0.75
N GLY A 80 -3.38 2.58 0.23
CA GLY A 80 -4.23 1.40 0.33
C GLY A 80 -5.27 1.48 1.42
N ASN A 81 -5.60 0.36 2.08
CA ASN A 81 -6.79 0.23 2.93
C ASN A 81 -6.62 0.74 4.37
N GLY A 82 -6.31 2.03 4.53
CA GLY A 82 -6.22 2.70 5.84
C GLY A 82 -4.95 3.52 6.04
N GLU A 83 -4.46 3.60 7.28
CA GLU A 83 -3.27 4.39 7.66
C GLU A 83 -1.97 3.59 7.45
N PRO A 84 -1.21 3.82 6.37
CA PRO A 84 -0.07 2.98 6.00
C PRO A 84 1.06 2.98 7.04
N THR A 85 1.19 4.04 7.85
CA THR A 85 2.24 4.14 8.88
C THR A 85 2.04 3.18 10.05
N LEU A 86 0.84 2.60 10.20
CA LEU A 86 0.58 1.52 11.16
C LEU A 86 1.40 0.26 10.84
N ALA A 87 1.86 0.07 9.60
CA ALA A 87 2.78 -0.99 9.26
C ALA A 87 4.15 -0.76 9.94
N LYS A 88 4.46 -1.58 10.94
CA LYS A 88 5.72 -1.53 11.70
C LYS A 88 6.94 -1.71 10.79
N ASN A 89 6.78 -2.48 9.72
CA ASN A 89 7.81 -2.78 8.72
C ASN A 89 7.88 -1.78 7.55
N LEU A 90 7.16 -0.65 7.58
CA LEU A 90 7.17 0.35 6.50
C LEU A 90 8.57 0.81 6.11
N GLY A 91 9.42 1.15 7.09
CA GLY A 91 10.80 1.57 6.83
C GLY A 91 11.65 0.47 6.17
N VAL A 92 11.39 -0.81 6.50
CA VAL A 92 12.08 -1.95 5.87
C VAL A 92 11.63 -2.10 4.42
N MET A 93 10.34 -1.93 4.14
CA MET A 93 9.79 -1.96 2.77
C MET A 93 10.42 -0.87 1.91
N ILE A 94 10.45 0.38 2.39
CA ILE A 94 11.05 1.51 1.67
C ILE A 94 12.52 1.21 1.34
N LYS A 95 13.31 0.76 2.32
CA LYS A 95 14.74 0.44 2.11
C LYS A 95 14.96 -0.70 1.12
N ARG A 96 14.05 -1.67 1.05
CA ARG A 96 14.16 -2.81 0.13
C ARG A 96 13.72 -2.48 -1.29
N ILE A 97 12.73 -1.59 -1.44
CA ILE A 97 12.19 -1.17 -2.73
C ILE A 97 13.09 -0.13 -3.42
N LYS A 98 13.76 0.74 -2.65
CA LYS A 98 14.70 1.73 -3.21
C LYS A 98 16.04 1.17 -3.70
N LYS A 99 16.32 -0.12 -3.46
CA LYS A 99 17.52 -0.79 -3.95
C LYS A 99 17.30 -1.27 -5.37
#